data_AF-A0A1I8AI93-F1
#
_entry.id   AF-A0A1I8AI93-F1
#
_cell.length_a   1.000
_cell.length_b   1.000
_cell.length_c   1.000
_cell.angle_alpha   90.00
_cell.angle_beta   90.00
_cell.angle_gamma   90.00
#
_symmetry.space_group_name_H-M   'P 1'
#
loop_
_entity.id
_entity.type
_entity.pdbx_description
1 polymer ?
#
loop_
_entity_poly.entity_id
_entity_poly.type
_entity_poly.pdbx_seq_one_letter_code
_entity_poly.pdbx_strand_id
1 'polypeptide(L)'
;MEPRAVADVIRYEHPQIQAIVVAYLDPDQAGEVLGNFDHKVRLDIILRVSSLNTVQPAALKELNQILEKQFSGNSNAARTILGGIK
;
A
#
# COMPACT_ATOMS: atom_id res chain seq x y z
N MET A 1 -1.08 -8.92 -3.34
CA MET A 1 -2.19 -8.14 -2.73
C MET A 1 -2.97 -7.50 -3.85
N GLU A 2 -4.26 -7.21 -3.68
CA GLU A 2 -5.02 -6.51 -4.71
C GLU A 2 -4.50 -5.06 -4.81
N PRO A 3 -4.06 -4.58 -5.99
CA PRO A 3 -3.38 -3.29 -6.13
C PRO A 3 -4.20 -2.09 -5.66
N ARG A 4 -5.53 -2.15 -5.82
CA ARG A 4 -6.40 -1.08 -5.35
C ARG A 4 -6.44 -1.00 -3.82
N ALA A 5 -6.46 -2.13 -3.12
CA ALA A 5 -6.33 -2.15 -1.67
C ALA A 5 -5.03 -1.49 -1.19
N VAL A 6 -3.90 -1.73 -1.87
CA VAL A 6 -2.63 -1.06 -1.54
C VAL A 6 -2.71 0.45 -1.79
N ALA A 7 -3.30 0.86 -2.91
CA ALA A 7 -3.48 2.28 -3.23
C ALA A 7 -4.36 3.00 -2.21
N ASP A 8 -5.46 2.39 -1.76
CA ASP A 8 -6.36 2.97 -0.77
C ASP A 8 -5.69 3.09 0.61
N VAL A 9 -4.83 2.14 0.95
CA VAL A 9 -4.05 2.15 2.20
C VAL A 9 -3.06 3.31 2.24
N ILE A 10 -2.28 3.52 1.17
CA ILE A 10 -1.25 4.57 1.15
C ILE A 10 -1.80 5.94 0.74
N ARG A 11 -3.06 6.05 0.33
CA ARG A 11 -3.66 7.28 -0.23
C ARG A 11 -3.51 8.50 0.67
N TYR A 12 -3.64 8.31 1.98
CA TYR A 12 -3.57 9.39 2.97
C TYR A 12 -2.24 9.45 3.72
N GLU A 13 -1.29 8.59 3.35
CA GLU A 13 0.06 8.60 3.93
C GLU A 13 0.90 9.74 3.35
N HIS A 14 1.99 10.07 4.06
CA HIS A 14 2.92 11.08 3.58
C HIS A 14 3.50 10.67 2.20
N PRO A 15 3.68 11.59 1.24
CA PRO A 15 4.14 11.26 -0.12
C PRO A 15 5.46 10.47 -0.18
N GLN A 16 6.31 10.62 0.84
CA GLN A 16 7.52 9.82 0.98
C GLN A 16 7.23 8.34 1.26
N ILE A 17 6.22 8.05 2.10
CA ILE A 17 5.79 6.69 2.42
C ILE A 17 5.15 6.06 1.18
N GLN A 18 4.32 6.79 0.44
CA GLN A 18 3.77 6.32 -0.83
C GLN A 18 4.87 5.86 -1.80
N ALA A 19 5.93 6.69 -1.96
CA ALA A 19 7.08 6.36 -2.81
C ALA A 19 7.84 5.14 -2.31
N ILE A 20 8.08 5.02 -1.01
CA ILE A 20 8.72 3.84 -0.43
C ILE A 20 7.88 2.60 -0.73
N VAL A 21 6.59 2.61 -0.39
CA VAL A 21 5.73 1.43 -0.60
C VAL A 21 5.78 1.00 -2.06
N VAL A 22 5.61 1.93 -3.01
CA VAL A 22 5.67 1.64 -4.44
C VAL A 22 7.04 1.08 -4.88
N ALA A 23 8.14 1.56 -4.31
CA ALA A 23 9.49 1.06 -4.62
C ALA A 23 9.76 -0.38 -4.13
N TYR A 24 8.95 -0.90 -3.21
CA TYR A 24 9.04 -2.27 -2.69
C TYR A 24 8.06 -3.26 -3.34
N LEU A 25 7.22 -2.79 -4.26
CA LEU A 25 6.32 -3.66 -5.02
C LEU A 25 7.01 -4.20 -6.27
N ASP A 26 6.55 -5.35 -6.73
CA ASP A 26 6.91 -5.84 -8.06
C ASP A 26 6.50 -4.83 -9.14
N PRO A 27 7.28 -4.65 -10.23
CA PRO A 27 7.03 -3.61 -11.22
C PRO A 27 5.61 -3.58 -11.79
N ASP A 28 5.03 -4.75 -12.07
CA ASP A 28 3.67 -4.88 -12.57
C ASP A 28 2.65 -4.39 -11.53
N GLN A 29 2.81 -4.82 -10.28
CA GLN A 29 1.95 -4.41 -9.17
C GLN A 29 2.09 -2.92 -8.87
N ALA A 30 3.31 -2.37 -8.90
CA ALA A 30 3.57 -0.94 -8.74
C ALA A 30 2.85 -0.11 -9.81
N GLY A 31 2.88 -0.57 -11.06
CA GLY A 31 2.16 0.07 -12.17
C GLY A 31 0.65 0.11 -11.93
N GLU A 32 0.06 -1.01 -11.49
CA GLU A 32 -1.36 -1.09 -11.15
C GLU A 32 -1.73 -0.19 -9.96
N VAL A 33 -0.91 -0.16 -8.91
CA VAL A 33 -1.10 0.73 -7.74
C VAL A 33 -1.05 2.20 -8.16
N LEU A 34 -0.03 2.60 -8.93
CA LEU A 34 0.11 3.95 -9.46
C LEU A 34 -1.07 4.36 -10.35
N GLY A 35 -1.67 3.39 -11.05
CA GLY A 35 -2.88 3.56 -11.86
C GLY A 35 -4.08 4.09 -11.08
N ASN A 36 -4.14 3.84 -9.76
CA ASN A 36 -5.23 4.26 -8.88
C ASN A 36 -5.07 5.68 -8.31
N PHE A 37 -3.97 6.38 -8.64
CA PHE A 37 -3.72 7.77 -8.24
C PHE A 37 -3.96 8.75 -9.38
N ASP A 38 -4.42 9.95 -9.05
CA ASP A 38 -4.50 11.06 -10.01
C ASP A 38 -3.11 11.38 -10.60
N HIS A 39 -3.10 11.88 -11.84
CA HIS A 39 -1.87 12.11 -12.61
C HIS A 39 -0.81 12.94 -11.84
N LYS A 40 -1.23 13.98 -11.12
CA LYS A 40 -0.31 14.83 -10.34
C LYS A 40 0.35 14.06 -9.19
N VAL A 41 -0.42 13.29 -8.44
CA VAL A 41 0.07 12.50 -7.31
C VAL A 41 0.98 11.39 -7.81
N ARG A 42 0.57 10.70 -8.87
CA ARG A 42 1.36 9.66 -9.53
C ARG A 42 2.74 10.17 -9.97
N LEU A 43 2.78 11.35 -10.60
CA LEU A 43 4.04 11.96 -11.02
C LEU A 43 4.94 12.31 -9.84
N ASP A 44 4.40 12.85 -8.75
CA ASP A 44 5.15 13.14 -7.52
C ASP A 44 5.74 11.86 -6.89
N ILE A 45 4.94 10.79 -6.82
CA ILE A 45 5.38 9.49 -6.31
C ILE A 45 6.55 8.97 -7.16
N ILE A 46 6.43 8.96 -8.49
CA ILE A 46 7.47 8.47 -9.40
C ILE A 46 8.76 9.29 -9.26
N LEU A 47 8.66 10.62 -9.19
CA LEU A 47 9.82 11.48 -9.01
C LEU A 47 10.56 11.15 -7.71
N ARG A 48 9.82 10.92 -6.62
CA ARG A 48 10.41 10.52 -5.34
C ARG A 48 11.06 9.15 -5.41
N VAL A 49 10.40 8.16 -6.03
CA VAL A 49 10.97 6.82 -6.27
C VAL A 49 12.32 6.92 -6.99
N SER A 50 12.41 7.77 -8.02
CA SER A 50 13.65 7.97 -8.77
C SER A 50 14.80 8.58 -7.94
N SER A 51 14.48 9.26 -6.84
CA SER A 51 15.44 9.91 -5.94
C SER A 51 15.80 9.07 -4.69
N LEU A 52 15.25 7.86 -4.56
CA LEU A 52 15.51 6.98 -3.42
C LEU A 52 16.93 6.39 -3.50
N ASN A 53 17.92 7.03 -2.86
CA ASN A 53 19.31 6.53 -2.82
C ASN A 53 19.56 5.49 -1.71
N THR A 54 18.94 5.69 -0.54
CA THR A 54 19.05 4.76 0.60
C THR A 54 17.71 4.71 1.31
N VAL A 55 17.07 3.54 1.31
CA VAL A 55 15.82 3.35 2.04
C VAL A 55 16.14 3.21 3.52
N GLN A 56 15.57 4.10 4.35
CA GLN A 56 15.73 4.02 5.80
C GLN A 56 15.02 2.77 6.35
N PRO A 57 15.64 1.98 7.25
CA PRO A 57 15.02 0.81 7.88
C PRO A 57 13.68 1.11 8.57
N ALA A 58 13.48 2.36 9.01
CA ALA A 58 12.22 2.82 9.59
C ALA A 58 11.02 2.69 8.62
N ALA A 59 11.25 2.92 7.33
CA ALA A 59 10.23 2.84 6.30
C ALA A 59 9.73 1.40 6.05
N LEU A 60 10.65 0.42 6.13
CA LEU A 60 10.33 -1.01 6.10
C LEU A 60 9.48 -1.42 7.30
N LYS A 61 9.76 -0.87 8.48
CA LYS A 61 8.97 -1.13 9.69
C LYS A 61 7.55 -0.58 9.54
N GLU A 62 7.41 0.60 8.98
CA GLU A 62 6.12 1.24 8.73
C GLU A 62 5.29 0.49 7.69
N LEU A 63 5.91 0.02 6.59
CA LEU A 63 5.27 -0.89 5.64
C LEU A 63 4.74 -2.15 6.35
N ASN A 64 5.55 -2.80 7.18
CA ASN A 64 5.11 -3.99 7.94
C ASN A 64 3.93 -3.67 8.87
N GLN A 65 3.94 -2.54 9.57
CA GLN A 65 2.85 -2.12 10.44
C GLN A 65 1.55 -1.84 9.66
N ILE A 66 1.66 -1.19 8.50
CA ILE A 66 0.54 -0.92 7.60
C ILE A 66 -0.07 -2.25 7.12
N LEU A 67 0.76 -3.22 6.73
CA LEU A 67 0.32 -4.55 6.35
C LEU A 67 -0.38 -5.27 7.51
N GLU A 68 0.25 -5.34 8.70
CA GLU A 68 -0.31 -5.97 9.90
C GLU A 68 -1.67 -5.39 10.31
N LYS A 69 -1.84 -4.06 10.22
CA LYS A 69 -3.10 -3.39 10.56
C LYS A 69 -4.24 -3.79 9.62
N GLN A 70 -3.97 -4.02 8.35
CA GLN A 70 -4.99 -4.47 7.39
C GLN A 70 -5.32 -5.96 7.52
N PHE A 71 -4.32 -6.82 7.78
CA PHE A 71 -4.57 -8.24 8.03
C PHE A 71 -5.36 -8.48 9.34
N SER A 72 -5.06 -7.72 10.39
CA SER A 72 -5.81 -7.78 11.66
C SER A 72 -7.22 -7.20 11.54
N GLY A 73 -7.42 -6.14 10.73
CA GLY A 73 -8.73 -5.54 10.46
C GLY A 73 -9.65 -6.42 9.59
N ASN A 74 -9.10 -7.16 8.62
CA ASN A 74 -9.90 -7.98 7.70
C ASN A 74 -10.29 -9.36 8.26
N SER A 75 -9.72 -9.76 9.39
CA SER A 75 -10.06 -11.02 10.09
C SER A 75 -11.48 -11.02 10.68
N ASN A 76 -12.08 -9.85 10.88
CA ASN A 76 -13.44 -9.72 11.40
C ASN A 76 -14.52 -9.62 10.30
N ALA A 77 -14.15 -9.30 9.06
CA ALA A 77 -15.11 -9.22 7.95
C ALA A 77 -15.43 -10.59 7.32
N ALA A 78 -14.53 -11.57 7.45
CA ALA A 78 -14.75 -12.93 6.92
C ALA A 78 -15.49 -13.88 7.89
N ARG A 79 -15.79 -13.47 9.12
CA ARG A 79 -16.48 -14.33 10.12
C ARG A 79 -18.00 -14.21 10.14
N THR A 80 -18.62 -13.34 9.34
CA THR A 80 -20.09 -13.10 9.43
C THR A 80 -20.95 -13.98 8.51
N ILE A 81 -20.40 -14.87 7.67
CA ILE A 81 -21.21 -15.72 6.77
C ILE A 81 -20.96 -17.23 6.96
N LEU A 82 -20.77 -17.69 8.21
CA LEU A 82 -20.79 -19.13 8.51
C LEU A 82 -21.45 -19.42 9.85
N GLY A 83 -22.74 -19.11 9.96
CA GLY A 83 -23.51 -19.28 11.20
C GLY A 83 -25.02 -19.22 10.97
N GLY A 84 -25.52 -19.92 9.95
CA GLY A 84 -26.94 -20.09 9.69
C GLY A 84 -27.40 -21.52 10.01
N ILE A 85 -27.94 -21.67 11.22
CA ILE A 85 -28.80 -22.75 11.75
C ILE A 85 -29.26 -23.87 10.79
N LYS A 86 -28.94 -25.11 11.17
CA LYS A 86 -29.97 -26.15 11.35
C LYS A 86 -29.60 -27.04 12.52
#